data_AF-A0A2V7IZS9-F1
#
_entry.id   AF-A0A2V7IZS9-F1
#
_cell.length_a   1.000
_cell.length_b   1.000
_cell.length_c   1.000
_cell.angle_alpha   90.00
_cell.angle_beta   90.00
_cell.angle_gamma   90.00
#
_symmetry.space_group_name_H-M   'P 1'
#
loop_
_entity.id
_entity.type
_entity.pdbx_description
1 polymer ?
#
loop_
_entity_poly.entity_id
_entity_poly.type
_entity_poly.pdbx_seq_one_letter_code
_entity_poly.pdbx_strand_id
1 'polypeptide(L)'
;MAGVIVFLLVTAWVPRATPPASGGFGRALTYGGLALLAAALVVLRLVPRPDPAPAPGQTTEQWWGVSQGRLIVMWALMEGAALVNGVVWFVTRERTPLAAAAVALVVLYVLRPGRYLE
;
A
#
# COMPACT_ATOMS: atom_id res chain seq x y z
N MET A 1 2.81 -6.53 -3.58
CA MET A 1 2.26 -5.94 -4.83
C MET A 1 1.39 -6.88 -5.64
N ALA A 2 1.95 -8.00 -6.13
CA ALA A 2 1.26 -8.88 -7.08
C ALA A 2 -0.10 -9.35 -6.56
N GLY A 3 -0.19 -9.73 -5.27
CA GLY A 3 -1.46 -10.12 -4.65
C GLY A 3 -2.54 -9.04 -4.69
N VAL A 4 -2.20 -7.79 -4.36
CA VAL A 4 -3.15 -6.66 -4.40
C VAL A 4 -3.58 -6.35 -5.83
N ILE A 5 -2.65 -6.39 -6.79
CA ILE A 5 -2.96 -6.17 -8.21
C ILE A 5 -3.89 -7.26 -8.73
N VAL A 6 -3.57 -8.54 -8.45
CA VAL A 6 -4.41 -9.68 -8.82
C VAL A 6 -5.79 -9.56 -8.17
N PHE A 7 -5.86 -9.20 -6.89
CA PHE A 7 -7.12 -8.95 -6.21
C PHE A 7 -7.96 -7.90 -6.95
N LEU A 8 -7.39 -6.72 -7.25
CA LEU A 8 -8.11 -5.65 -7.94
C LEU A 8 -8.56 -6.06 -9.35
N LEU A 9 -7.71 -6.78 -10.09
CA LEU A 9 -8.06 -7.32 -11.40
C LEU A 9 -9.22 -8.30 -11.29
N VAL A 10 -9.09 -9.36 -10.49
CA VAL A 10 -10.13 -10.38 -10.32
C VAL A 10 -11.44 -9.75 -9.89
N THR A 11 -11.42 -8.88 -8.88
CA THR A 11 -12.63 -8.26 -8.35
C THR A 11 -13.25 -7.20 -9.27
N ALA A 12 -12.52 -6.69 -10.27
CA ALA A 12 -13.09 -5.88 -11.34
C ALA A 12 -13.94 -6.71 -12.30
N TRP A 13 -13.59 -7.98 -12.51
CA TRP A 13 -14.27 -8.89 -13.44
C TRP A 13 -15.31 -9.80 -12.78
N VAL A 14 -15.28 -9.96 -11.46
CA VAL A 14 -16.26 -10.76 -10.71
C VAL A 14 -17.62 -10.05 -10.65
N PRO A 15 -18.71 -10.68 -11.14
CA PRO A 15 -20.07 -10.16 -10.96
C PRO A 15 -20.45 -10.10 -9.48
N ARG A 16 -20.97 -8.95 -9.04
CA ARG A 16 -21.31 -8.71 -7.63
C ARG A 16 -22.82 -8.76 -7.43
N ALA A 17 -23.32 -9.88 -6.88
CA ALA A 17 -24.74 -10.09 -6.59
C ALA A 17 -25.26 -9.25 -5.42
N THR A 18 -24.40 -8.89 -4.46
CA THR A 18 -24.77 -8.09 -3.29
C THR A 18 -24.84 -6.60 -3.62
N PRO A 19 -25.87 -5.86 -3.17
CA PRO A 19 -25.92 -4.41 -3.38
C PRO A 19 -24.74 -3.71 -2.71
N PRO A 20 -24.29 -2.55 -3.24
CA PRO A 20 -23.18 -1.81 -2.66
C PRO A 20 -23.53 -1.34 -1.24
N ALA A 21 -22.55 -1.40 -0.33
CA ALA A 21 -22.66 -0.72 0.95
C ALA A 21 -22.87 0.78 0.70
N SER A 22 -23.96 1.33 1.20
CA SER A 22 -24.38 2.71 0.94
C SER A 22 -24.83 3.40 2.23
N GLY A 23 -25.14 4.69 2.15
CA GLY A 23 -25.54 5.49 3.30
C GLY A 23 -24.40 5.73 4.29
N GLY A 24 -24.72 5.81 5.58
CA GLY A 24 -23.76 6.12 6.65
C GLY A 24 -22.63 5.09 6.76
N PHE A 25 -22.94 3.80 6.61
CA PHE A 25 -21.94 2.73 6.70
C PHE A 25 -20.93 2.76 5.55
N GLY A 26 -21.39 2.95 4.31
CA GLY A 26 -20.49 3.08 3.15
C GLY A 26 -19.53 4.26 3.30
N ARG A 27 -20.03 5.42 3.75
CA ARG A 27 -19.19 6.60 4.03
C ARG A 27 -18.17 6.34 5.14
N ALA A 28 -18.57 5.66 6.22
CA ALA A 28 -17.65 5.30 7.30
C ALA A 28 -16.52 4.38 6.82
N LEU A 29 -16.82 3.41 5.95
CA LEU A 29 -15.79 2.56 5.32
C LEU A 29 -14.83 3.37 4.46
N THR A 30 -15.35 4.26 3.61
CA THR A 30 -14.51 5.12 2.75
C THR A 30 -13.60 6.02 3.60
N TYR A 31 -14.13 6.69 4.62
CA TYR A 31 -13.31 7.53 5.50
C TYR A 31 -12.33 6.70 6.35
N GLY A 32 -12.70 5.50 6.80
CA GLY A 32 -11.80 4.60 7.49
C GLY A 32 -10.62 4.16 6.62
N GLY A 33 -10.88 3.81 5.35
CA GLY A 33 -9.84 3.48 4.37
C GLY A 33 -8.90 4.65 4.08
N LEU A 34 -9.44 5.86 3.95
CA LEU A 34 -8.65 7.09 3.76
C LEU A 34 -7.83 7.44 5.00
N ALA A 35 -8.41 7.32 6.19
CA ALA A 35 -7.70 7.56 7.45
C ALA A 35 -6.54 6.58 7.64
N LEU A 36 -6.74 5.31 7.28
CA LEU A 36 -5.67 4.31 7.30
C LEU A 36 -4.55 4.67 6.32
N LEU A 37 -4.88 5.07 5.08
CA LEU A 37 -3.89 5.51 4.11
C LEU A 37 -3.13 6.75 4.62
N ALA A 38 -3.82 7.74 5.17
CA ALA A 38 -3.20 8.93 5.74
C ALA A 38 -2.25 8.57 6.89
N ALA A 39 -2.69 7.69 7.81
CA ALA A 39 -1.85 7.19 8.89
C ALA A 39 -0.61 6.46 8.37
N ALA A 40 -0.76 5.60 7.35
CA ALA A 40 0.36 4.92 6.72
C ALA A 40 1.37 5.90 6.10
N LEU A 41 0.90 6.95 5.43
CA LEU A 41 1.76 8.00 4.86
C LEU A 41 2.48 8.82 5.94
N VAL A 42 1.81 9.11 7.05
CA VAL A 42 2.42 9.79 8.20
C VAL A 42 3.50 8.90 8.82
N VAL A 43 3.21 7.63 9.10
CA VAL A 43 4.21 6.69 9.63
C VAL A 43 5.38 6.55 8.67
N LEU A 44 5.14 6.48 7.36
CA LEU A 44 6.18 6.43 6.33
C LEU A 44 7.10 7.66 6.35
N ARG A 45 6.57 8.82 6.77
CA ARG A 45 7.36 10.05 6.93
C ARG A 45 8.20 10.04 8.20
N LEU A 46 7.74 9.35 9.25
CA LEU A 46 8.42 9.24 10.55
C LEU A 46 9.49 8.15 10.57
N VAL A 47 9.32 7.08 9.77
CA VAL A 47 10.33 6.03 9.66
C VAL A 47 11.56 6.57 8.90
N PRO A 48 12.77 6.50 9.50
CA PRO A 48 13.99 6.88 8.81
C PRO A 48 14.15 6.09 7.52
N ARG A 49 14.31 6.81 6.40
CA ARG A 49 14.52 6.16 5.10
C ARG A 49 15.92 5.54 5.07
N PRO A 50 16.05 4.25 4.72
CA PRO A 50 17.36 3.67 4.48
C PRO A 50 18.00 4.33 3.26
N ASP A 51 19.33 4.43 3.30
CA ASP A 51 20.10 5.02 2.21
C ASP A 51 19.91 4.20 0.92
N PRO A 52 19.80 4.87 -0.24
CA PRO A 52 19.58 4.22 -1.54
C PRO A 52 20.75 3.35 -1.98
N ALA A 53 21.95 3.52 -1.42
CA ALA A 53 23.12 2.73 -1.77
C ALA A 53 23.91 2.34 -0.51
N PRO A 54 24.66 1.22 -0.55
CA PRO A 54 25.63 0.90 0.49
C PRO A 54 26.66 2.03 0.64
N ALA A 55 27.09 2.29 1.88
CA ALA A 55 28.19 3.23 2.13
C ALA A 55 29.49 2.72 1.48
N PRO A 56 30.45 3.61 1.15
CA PRO A 56 31.75 3.19 0.63
C PRO A 56 32.41 2.14 1.53
N GLY A 57 32.69 0.95 0.99
CA GLY A 57 33.28 -0.17 1.72
C GLY A 57 32.29 -1.10 2.44
N GLN A 58 30.98 -0.81 2.40
CA GLN A 58 29.93 -1.69 2.90
C GLN A 58 29.51 -2.69 1.82
N THR A 59 29.37 -3.97 2.17
CA THR A 59 28.84 -4.97 1.23
C THR A 59 27.32 -4.87 1.10
N THR A 60 26.77 -5.35 -0.02
CA THR A 60 25.32 -5.39 -0.24
C THR A 60 24.58 -6.16 0.86
N GLU A 61 25.08 -7.34 1.27
CA GLU A 61 24.52 -8.09 2.41
C GLU A 61 24.50 -7.30 3.72
N GLN A 62 25.56 -6.54 4.01
CA GLN A 62 25.63 -5.73 5.23
C GLN A 62 24.63 -4.58 5.20
N TRP A 63 24.50 -3.92 4.04
CA TRP A 63 23.46 -2.91 3.85
C TRP A 63 22.07 -3.54 4.04
N TRP A 64 21.86 -4.75 3.51
CA TRP A 64 20.57 -5.41 3.61
C TRP A 64 20.21 -5.76 5.06
N GLY A 65 21.16 -6.32 5.80
CA GLY A 65 20.96 -6.69 7.21
C GLY A 65 20.54 -5.51 8.09
N VAL A 66 21.00 -4.29 7.80
CA VAL A 66 20.68 -3.09 8.59
C VAL A 66 19.37 -2.41 8.11
N SER A 67 19.03 -2.54 6.82
CA SER A 67 17.91 -1.82 6.20
C SER A 67 16.63 -2.65 6.06
N GLN A 68 16.73 -3.98 6.10
CA GLN A 68 15.62 -4.90 5.80
C GLN A 68 14.40 -4.69 6.70
N GLY A 69 14.59 -4.58 8.03
CA GLY A 69 13.46 -4.41 8.96
C GLY A 69 12.64 -3.16 8.67
N ARG A 70 13.31 -2.03 8.40
CA ARG A 70 12.65 -0.76 8.04
C ARG A 70 11.91 -0.88 6.72
N LEU A 71 12.54 -1.49 5.71
CA LEU A 71 11.91 -1.66 4.40
C LEU A 71 10.67 -2.57 4.46
N ILE A 72 10.71 -3.66 5.24
CA ILE A 72 9.55 -4.52 5.48
C ILE A 72 8.39 -3.72 6.10
N VAL A 73 8.65 -2.89 7.12
CA VAL A 73 7.60 -2.07 7.75
C VAL A 73 6.99 -1.08 6.76
N MET A 74 7.84 -0.36 6.01
CA MET A 74 7.39 0.61 5.00
C MET A 74 6.54 -0.06 3.91
N TRP A 75 6.93 -1.27 3.49
CA TRP A 75 6.17 -2.04 2.50
C TRP A 75 4.86 -2.57 3.06
N ALA A 76 4.87 -3.17 4.26
CA ALA A 76 3.68 -3.73 4.88
C ALA A 76 2.60 -2.66 5.10
N LEU A 77 3.00 -1.45 5.53
CA LEU A 77 2.09 -0.32 5.70
C LEU A 77 1.36 0.04 4.41
N MET A 78 2.11 0.21 3.33
CA MET A 78 1.55 0.65 2.06
C MET A 78 0.80 -0.47 1.34
N GLU A 79 1.25 -1.72 1.46
CA GLU A 79 0.54 -2.88 0.92
C GLU A 79 -0.78 -3.11 1.67
N GLY A 80 -0.78 -3.00 3.00
CA GLY A 80 -1.99 -3.05 3.82
C GLY A 80 -2.97 -1.94 3.46
N ALA A 81 -2.49 -0.69 3.34
CA ALA A 81 -3.33 0.43 2.93
C ALA A 81 -3.94 0.22 1.54
N ALA A 82 -3.17 -0.34 0.59
CA ALA A 82 -3.65 -0.66 -0.75
C ALA A 82 -4.74 -1.74 -0.73
N LEU A 83 -4.50 -2.82 0.01
CA LEU A 83 -5.44 -3.94 0.12
C LEU A 83 -6.75 -3.52 0.79
N VAL A 84 -6.68 -2.83 1.92
CA VAL A 84 -7.88 -2.36 2.65
C VAL A 84 -8.71 -1.45 1.77
N ASN A 85 -8.10 -0.49 1.08
CA ASN A 85 -8.82 0.39 0.17
C ASN A 85 -9.37 -0.37 -1.06
N GLY A 86 -8.68 -1.41 -1.54
CA GLY A 86 -9.20 -2.33 -2.55
C GLY A 86 -10.46 -3.06 -2.08
N VAL A 87 -10.47 -3.56 -0.84
CA VAL A 87 -11.65 -4.22 -0.24
C VAL A 87 -12.79 -3.22 -0.05
N VAL A 88 -12.51 -2.01 0.44
CA VAL A 88 -13.52 -0.95 0.59
C VAL A 88 -14.12 -0.59 -0.77
N TRP A 89 -13.31 -0.47 -1.83
CA TRP A 89 -13.82 -0.28 -3.19
C TRP A 89 -14.68 -1.46 -3.65
N PHE A 90 -14.26 -2.69 -3.37
CA PHE A 90 -15.04 -3.85 -3.76
C PHE A 90 -16.46 -3.82 -3.16
N VAL A 91 -16.56 -3.45 -1.88
CA VAL A 91 -17.80 -3.41 -1.09
C VAL A 91 -18.67 -2.18 -1.42
N THR A 92 -18.08 -0.98 -1.49
CA THR A 92 -18.81 0.29 -1.68
C THR A 92 -19.05 0.61 -3.16
N ARG A 93 -18.20 0.10 -4.05
CA ARG A 93 -18.14 0.42 -5.49
C ARG A 93 -17.80 1.90 -5.78
N GLU A 94 -17.29 2.64 -4.79
CA GLU A 94 -16.92 4.05 -4.94
C GLU A 94 -15.54 4.24 -5.58
N ARG A 95 -15.36 5.28 -6.39
CA ARG A 95 -14.06 5.55 -7.04
C ARG A 95 -12.99 6.01 -6.06
N THR A 96 -13.38 6.64 -4.95
CA THR A 96 -12.47 7.19 -3.93
C THR A 96 -11.56 6.12 -3.30
N PRO A 97 -12.08 5.02 -2.73
CA PRO A 97 -11.22 3.94 -2.21
C PRO A 97 -10.38 3.27 -3.31
N LEU A 98 -10.86 3.19 -4.56
CA LEU A 98 -10.04 2.69 -5.66
C LEU A 98 -8.84 3.60 -5.94
N ALA A 99 -9.06 4.91 -5.98
CA ALA A 99 -7.98 5.88 -6.14
C ALA A 99 -7.00 5.82 -4.97
N ALA A 100 -7.49 5.66 -3.74
CA ALA A 100 -6.65 5.48 -2.56
C ALA A 100 -5.78 4.20 -2.66
N ALA A 101 -6.35 3.08 -3.11
CA ALA A 101 -5.59 1.86 -3.36
C ALA A 101 -4.52 2.06 -4.45
N ALA A 102 -4.85 2.77 -5.53
CA ALA A 102 -3.90 3.11 -6.59
C ALA A 102 -2.75 3.99 -6.08
N VAL A 103 -3.03 5.02 -5.28
CA VAL A 103 -2.01 5.86 -4.64
C VAL A 103 -1.08 5.02 -3.78
N ALA A 104 -1.63 4.11 -2.98
CA ALA A 104 -0.83 3.24 -2.14
C ALA A 104 0.10 2.32 -2.96
N LEU A 105 -0.39 1.77 -4.08
CA LEU A 105 0.42 0.98 -5.01
C LEU A 105 1.52 1.82 -5.69
N VAL A 106 1.24 3.06 -6.08
CA VAL A 106 2.25 3.96 -6.67
C VAL A 106 3.35 4.24 -5.67
N VAL A 107 3.02 4.54 -4.41
CA VAL A 107 4.02 4.74 -3.35
C VAL A 107 4.84 3.48 -3.13
N LEU A 108 4.20 2.30 -3.08
CA LEU A 108 4.93 1.04 -2.91
C LEU A 108 5.86 0.75 -4.10
N TYR A 109 5.45 1.09 -5.33
CA TYR A 109 6.30 1.00 -6.52
C TYR A 109 7.51 1.93 -6.43
N VAL A 110 7.32 3.14 -5.91
CA VAL A 110 8.42 4.09 -5.68
C VAL A 110 9.40 3.56 -4.63
N LEU A 111 8.92 2.81 -3.62
CA LEU A 111 9.70 2.16 -2.56
C LEU A 111 10.32 0.81 -2.96
N ARG A 112 10.30 0.43 -4.25
CA ARG A 112 10.77 -0.90 -4.70
C ARG A 112 12.26 -1.13 -4.37
N PRO A 113 12.64 -2.33 -3.88
CA PRO A 113 14.02 -2.65 -3.51
C PRO A 113 15.01 -2.56 -4.68
N GLY A 114 14.56 -2.78 -5.93
CA GLY A 114 15.43 -2.63 -7.10
C GLY A 114 16.03 -1.23 -7.28
N ARG A 115 15.40 -0.18 -6.71
CA ARG A 115 15.99 1.18 -6.70
C ARG A 115 17.17 1.33 -5.75
N TYR A 116 17.35 0.38 -4.83
CA TYR A 116 18.40 0.42 -3.82
C TYR A 116 19.60 -0.48 -4.18
N LEU A 117 19.51 -1.17 -5.32
CA LEU A 117 20.48 -2.15 -5.81
C LEU A 117 21.03 -1.81 -7.20
N GLU A 118 20.55 -0.72 -7.82
CA GLU A 118 21.05 -0.09 -9.04
C GLU A 118 22.07 1.00 -8.69
#